data_AF-A0A920QWQ5-F1
#
_entry.id   AF-A0A920QWQ5-F1
#
_cell.length_a   1.000
_cell.length_b   1.000
_cell.length_c   1.000
_cell.angle_alpha   90.00
_cell.angle_beta   90.00
_cell.angle_gamma   90.00
#
_symmetry.space_group_name_H-M   'P 1'
#
loop_
_entity.id
_entity.type
_entity.pdbx_description
1 polymer ?
#
loop_
_entity_poly.entity_id
_entity_poly.type
_entity_poly.pdbx_seq_one_letter_code
_entity_poly.pdbx_strand_id
1 'polypeptide(L)'
;MKKILSELEQRAAENPQQAGKLFESVAKRILETAPEFRSQFSKVWLWDEYPDRKGRDLGIDLVAENKQGERIAIQAKCYGPDGSLTWGDLSTFYGDAMGRAEISKFMLVTTTNKLSKNAKTKLEKAQKPCSIWVRSDLEKLGIPARTSLADLEAAIRPADKKFRPRRHQKTAINRTLAHLQDNKRGQLLMACGTGKTLVGLWIREQMEERGVKRTVVFVPSIALLRQTWSSWNQHASKEFYSVAVCSDERATRRSNDALISSPSAAGLPPTTDVDVLAKALDVRGPIVVFSTYQSSEVVEEAIEKSGRSFDLMICDEAHNTTSAGSRGSLDRSTTSTSLQNEDSFLQRLRESSRSRPVGVVKKRAMTFTRWTTPRSMVTSRTSFRSRRPSRKTCLPTTRFSLSVSTTRTSRMQFESESS
;
A
#
# COMPACT_ATOMS: atom_id res chain seq x y z
N MET A 1 -5.70 14.13 14.04
CA MET A 1 -5.54 15.21 13.04
C MET A 1 -6.69 16.21 12.96
N LYS A 2 -7.97 15.79 12.96
CA LYS A 2 -9.11 16.72 12.79
C LYS A 2 -9.12 17.89 13.78
N LYS A 3 -8.87 17.64 15.07
CA LYS A 3 -8.82 18.70 16.10
C LYS A 3 -7.65 19.67 15.87
N ILE A 4 -6.43 19.19 15.61
CA ILE A 4 -5.28 20.02 15.20
C ILE A 4 -5.63 20.95 14.03
N LEU A 5 -6.24 20.43 12.96
CA LEU A 5 -6.59 21.24 11.79
C LEU A 5 -7.63 22.31 12.11
N SER A 6 -8.59 22.00 12.99
CA SER A 6 -9.59 22.97 13.46
C SER A 6 -8.96 24.07 14.33
N GLU A 7 -8.01 23.73 15.19
CA GLU A 7 -7.32 24.71 16.04
C GLU A 7 -6.40 25.62 15.21
N LEU A 8 -5.72 25.06 14.19
CA LEU A 8 -4.93 25.84 13.23
C LEU A 8 -5.79 26.80 12.43
N GLU A 9 -6.99 26.38 12.03
CA GLU A 9 -7.95 27.19 11.30
C GLU A 9 -8.44 28.38 12.14
N GLN A 10 -8.76 28.17 13.42
CA GLN A 10 -9.13 29.24 14.35
C GLN A 10 -7.99 30.25 14.51
N ARG A 11 -6.76 29.76 14.76
CA ARG A 11 -5.58 30.65 14.87
C ARG A 11 -5.28 31.39 13.58
N ALA A 12 -5.49 30.78 12.42
CA ALA A 12 -5.30 31.42 11.12
C ALA A 12 -6.31 32.54 10.87
N ALA A 13 -7.52 32.45 11.41
CA ALA A 13 -8.51 33.53 11.35
C ALA A 13 -8.12 34.74 12.22
N GLU A 14 -7.45 34.50 13.34
CA GLU A 14 -6.98 35.56 14.26
C GLU A 14 -5.67 36.20 13.79
N ASN A 15 -4.67 35.39 13.46
CA ASN A 15 -3.34 35.85 13.04
C ASN A 15 -2.71 34.87 12.02
N PRO A 16 -2.88 35.12 10.71
CA PRO A 16 -2.38 34.24 9.66
C PRO A 16 -0.87 34.01 9.72
N GLN A 17 -0.08 35.03 10.04
CA GLN A 17 1.38 34.93 10.10
C GLN A 17 1.84 34.02 11.25
N GLN A 18 1.23 34.17 12.42
CA GLN A 18 1.53 33.33 13.58
C GLN A 18 1.06 31.89 13.36
N ALA A 19 -0.10 31.70 12.74
CA ALA A 19 -0.60 30.37 12.37
C ALA A 19 0.31 29.67 11.34
N GLY A 20 0.89 30.42 10.39
CA GLY A 20 1.90 29.93 9.46
C GLY A 20 3.11 29.33 10.18
N LYS A 21 3.77 30.12 11.04
CA LYS A 21 4.94 29.66 11.82
C LYS A 21 4.62 28.46 12.73
N LEU A 22 3.44 28.48 13.34
CA LEU A 22 2.97 27.35 14.13
C LEU A 22 2.79 26.10 13.28
N PHE A 23 2.23 26.25 12.08
CA PHE A 23 2.03 25.13 11.16
C PHE A 23 3.34 24.51 10.70
N GLU A 24 4.41 25.28 10.52
CA GLU A 24 5.75 24.73 10.23
C GLU A 24 6.21 23.78 11.34
N SER A 25 6.07 24.20 12.60
CA SER A 25 6.40 23.37 13.77
C SER A 25 5.51 22.13 13.87
N VAL A 26 4.21 22.27 13.59
CA VAL A 26 3.26 21.16 13.53
C VAL A 26 3.60 20.19 12.40
N ALA A 27 3.97 20.69 11.22
CA ALA A 27 4.36 19.89 10.07
C ALA A 27 5.63 19.08 10.38
N LYS A 28 6.65 19.70 10.98
CA LYS A 28 7.84 18.99 11.49
C LYS A 28 7.43 17.81 12.36
N ARG A 29 6.57 18.07 13.34
CA ARG A 29 6.15 17.06 14.31
C ARG A 29 5.32 15.94 13.69
N ILE A 30 4.47 16.26 12.70
CA ILE A 30 3.73 15.27 11.93
C ILE A 30 4.70 14.35 11.17
N LEU A 31 5.72 14.92 10.51
CA LEU A 31 6.71 14.15 9.75
C LEU A 31 7.56 13.24 10.67
N GLU A 32 7.81 13.66 11.91
CA GLU A 32 8.53 12.87 12.92
C GLU A 32 7.68 11.76 13.55
N THR A 33 6.37 11.94 13.68
CA THR A 33 5.53 11.09 14.54
C THR A 33 4.50 10.26 13.81
N ALA A 34 3.96 10.73 12.68
CA ALA A 34 2.89 10.03 11.98
C ALA A 34 3.42 8.68 11.45
N PRO A 35 2.65 7.59 11.56
CA PRO A 35 3.10 6.28 11.12
C PRO A 35 3.57 6.23 9.66
N GLU A 36 2.96 7.03 8.80
CA GLU A 36 3.25 7.17 7.38
C GLU A 36 4.63 7.79 7.08
N PHE A 37 5.17 8.61 7.99
CA PHE A 37 6.39 9.41 7.76
C PHE A 37 7.57 9.01 8.64
N ARG A 38 7.32 8.66 9.91
CA ARG A 38 8.36 8.38 10.90
C ARG A 38 9.33 7.28 10.46
N SER A 39 8.84 6.34 9.66
CA SER A 39 9.62 5.23 9.15
C SER A 39 10.38 5.57 7.86
N GLN A 40 10.05 6.70 7.23
CA GLN A 40 10.62 7.19 5.98
C GLN A 40 11.79 8.15 6.21
N PHE A 41 11.67 9.03 7.21
CA PHE A 41 12.66 10.06 7.51
C PHE A 41 13.60 9.64 8.64
N SER A 42 14.89 9.91 8.45
CA SER A 42 15.90 9.80 9.51
C SER A 42 15.95 11.08 10.35
N LYS A 43 15.76 12.24 9.72
CA LYS A 43 15.83 13.57 10.34
C LYS A 43 14.87 14.54 9.67
N VAL A 44 14.32 15.47 10.44
CA VAL A 44 13.49 16.58 9.97
C VAL A 44 13.93 17.85 10.70
N TRP A 45 14.18 18.91 9.96
CA TRP A 45 14.62 20.21 10.47
C TRP A 45 13.65 21.30 10.04
N LEU A 46 13.42 22.28 10.92
CA LEU A 46 12.99 23.60 10.44
C LEU A 46 14.13 24.18 9.60
N TRP A 47 13.80 25.04 8.65
CA TRP A 47 14.82 25.67 7.82
C TRP A 47 15.93 26.37 8.62
N ASP A 48 15.56 27.04 9.70
CA ASP A 48 16.50 27.74 10.59
C ASP A 48 17.46 26.79 11.33
N GLU A 49 17.10 25.52 11.46
CA GLU A 49 17.89 24.48 12.14
C GLU A 49 18.66 23.59 11.16
N TYR A 50 18.47 23.78 9.84
CA TYR A 50 19.06 22.92 8.83
C TYR A 50 20.59 23.14 8.74
N PRO A 51 21.42 22.12 9.01
CA PRO A 51 22.87 22.29 9.15
C PRO A 51 23.56 22.74 7.85
N ASP A 52 23.03 22.32 6.69
CA ASP A 52 23.61 22.66 5.39
C ASP A 52 22.95 23.92 4.78
N ARG A 53 22.26 24.73 5.60
CA ARG A 53 21.61 25.97 5.15
C ARG A 53 22.63 26.92 4.55
N LYS A 54 22.40 27.30 3.30
CA LYS A 54 23.16 28.34 2.59
C LYS A 54 22.22 29.42 2.08
N GLY A 55 22.58 30.67 2.32
CA GLY A 55 21.85 31.83 1.83
C GLY A 55 20.61 32.20 2.64
N ARG A 56 19.84 33.16 2.11
CA ARG A 56 18.55 33.58 2.70
C ARG A 56 17.49 32.53 2.42
N ASP A 57 16.49 32.48 3.29
CA ASP A 57 15.28 31.70 3.04
C ASP A 57 14.48 32.32 1.89
N LEU A 58 14.18 31.51 0.88
CA LEU A 58 13.38 31.89 -0.28
C LEU A 58 12.10 31.03 -0.36
N GLY A 59 11.65 30.51 0.78
CA GLY A 59 10.39 29.80 0.95
C GLY A 59 10.52 28.31 1.23
N ILE A 60 11.68 27.81 1.64
CA ILE A 60 11.81 26.44 2.14
C ILE A 60 11.54 26.50 3.63
N ASP A 61 10.43 25.92 4.07
CA ASP A 61 10.02 26.01 5.48
C ASP A 61 10.67 24.88 6.32
N LEU A 62 10.81 23.68 5.73
CA LEU A 62 11.47 22.53 6.37
C LEU A 62 12.37 21.78 5.38
N VAL A 63 13.33 21.03 5.93
CA VAL A 63 14.11 20.04 5.20
C VAL A 63 14.02 18.71 5.92
N ALA A 64 13.84 17.62 5.18
CA ALA A 64 13.92 16.26 5.72
C ALA A 64 14.99 15.44 5.01
N GLU A 65 15.59 14.51 5.74
CA GLU A 65 16.47 13.46 5.22
C GLU A 65 15.71 12.13 5.30
N ASN A 66 15.64 11.40 4.19
CA ASN A 66 15.08 10.05 4.21
C ASN A 66 16.14 8.99 4.55
N LYS A 67 15.70 7.74 4.77
CA LYS A 67 16.62 6.62 5.08
C LYS A 67 17.57 6.24 3.94
N GLN A 68 17.39 6.78 2.72
CA GLN A 68 18.33 6.65 1.61
C GLN A 68 19.39 7.77 1.59
N GLY A 69 19.28 8.76 2.49
CA GLY A 69 20.15 9.93 2.56
C GLY A 69 19.74 11.09 1.65
N GLU A 70 18.63 10.96 0.91
CA GLU A 70 18.14 12.04 0.04
C GLU A 70 17.58 13.19 0.88
N ARG A 71 17.78 14.42 0.41
CA ARG A 71 17.19 15.63 1.01
C ARG A 71 15.89 16.00 0.32
N ILE A 72 14.88 16.30 1.12
CA ILE A 72 13.56 16.73 0.67
C ILE A 72 13.32 18.14 1.18
N ALA A 73 13.18 19.10 0.26
CA ALA A 73 12.72 20.45 0.60
C ALA A 73 11.21 20.44 0.78
N ILE A 74 10.73 20.97 1.89
CA ILE A 74 9.33 20.94 2.27
C ILE A 74 8.83 22.38 2.41
N GLN A 75 7.68 22.64 1.82
CA GLN A 75 6.91 23.87 2.03
C GLN A 75 5.63 23.56 2.81
N ALA A 76 5.42 24.26 3.92
CA ALA A 76 4.28 24.13 4.81
C ALA A 76 3.39 25.39 4.68
N LYS A 77 2.22 25.24 4.06
CA LYS A 77 1.28 26.36 3.83
C LYS A 77 0.00 26.20 4.65
N CYS A 78 -0.18 27.09 5.62
CA CYS A 78 -1.40 27.17 6.42
C CYS A 78 -2.40 28.14 5.79
N TYR A 79 -3.46 27.61 5.19
CA TYR A 79 -4.61 28.35 4.69
C TYR A 79 -5.89 27.84 5.34
N GLY A 80 -6.90 28.69 5.47
CA GLY A 80 -8.25 28.25 5.81
C GLY A 80 -8.81 27.28 4.75
N PRO A 81 -9.86 26.50 5.06
CA PRO A 81 -10.44 25.53 4.13
C PRO A 81 -10.87 26.13 2.79
N ASP A 82 -11.26 27.41 2.83
CA ASP A 82 -11.67 28.15 1.64
C ASP A 82 -10.56 28.85 0.89
N GLY A 83 -9.38 28.95 1.48
CA GLY A 83 -8.19 29.54 0.88
C GLY A 83 -7.68 28.71 -0.28
N SER A 84 -7.30 29.36 -1.37
CA SER A 84 -6.75 28.73 -2.57
C SER A 84 -5.24 28.94 -2.64
N LEU A 85 -4.50 27.88 -2.93
CA LEU A 85 -3.06 27.92 -3.11
C LEU A 85 -2.73 27.99 -4.61
N THR A 86 -2.05 29.07 -5.00
CA THR A 86 -1.73 29.37 -6.40
C THR A 86 -0.26 29.07 -6.70
N TRP A 87 0.12 29.17 -7.98
CA TRP A 87 1.54 29.05 -8.36
C TRP A 87 2.38 30.22 -7.82
N GLY A 88 1.78 31.41 -7.68
CA GLY A 88 2.48 32.58 -7.12
C GLY A 88 3.03 32.28 -5.72
N ASP A 89 2.20 31.64 -4.88
CA ASP A 89 2.54 31.26 -3.49
C ASP A 89 3.67 30.24 -3.38
N LEU A 90 3.95 29.50 -4.44
CA LEU A 90 4.88 28.36 -4.48
C LEU A 90 6.11 28.62 -5.36
N SER A 91 6.07 29.65 -6.21
CA SER A 91 7.08 29.89 -7.24
C SER A 91 8.47 30.17 -6.66
N THR A 92 8.55 30.91 -5.56
CA THR A 92 9.81 31.23 -4.89
C THR A 92 10.45 29.98 -4.28
N PHE A 93 9.66 29.18 -3.54
CA PHE A 93 10.08 27.88 -3.00
C PHE A 93 10.60 26.96 -4.10
N TYR A 94 9.82 26.83 -5.18
CA TYR A 94 10.19 25.99 -6.30
C TYR A 94 11.52 26.44 -6.93
N GLY A 95 11.70 27.74 -7.13
CA GLY A 95 12.93 28.31 -7.69
C GLY A 95 14.15 28.03 -6.82
N ASP A 96 14.04 28.27 -5.51
CA ASP A 96 15.14 28.05 -4.57
C ASP A 96 15.47 26.55 -4.42
N ALA A 97 14.47 25.72 -4.18
CA ALA A 97 14.65 24.28 -4.01
C ALA A 97 15.17 23.60 -5.30
N MET A 98 14.81 24.11 -6.48
CA MET A 98 15.37 23.64 -7.75
C MET A 98 16.85 23.99 -7.89
N GLY A 99 17.25 25.21 -7.52
CA GLY A 99 18.64 25.66 -7.62
C GLY A 99 19.62 24.95 -6.67
N ARG A 100 19.11 24.33 -5.60
CA ARG A 100 19.91 23.60 -4.61
C ARG A 100 20.24 22.18 -5.07
N ALA A 101 21.51 21.91 -5.35
CA ALA A 101 21.98 20.61 -5.85
C ALA A 101 21.81 19.48 -4.81
N GLU A 102 21.87 19.80 -3.53
CA GLU A 102 21.69 18.88 -2.42
C GLU A 102 20.25 18.37 -2.29
N ILE A 103 19.26 19.15 -2.74
CA ILE A 103 17.84 18.78 -2.67
C ILE A 103 17.50 17.82 -3.81
N SER A 104 17.00 16.63 -3.47
CA SER A 104 16.63 15.59 -4.43
C SER A 104 15.14 15.59 -4.76
N LYS A 105 14.28 15.97 -3.80
CA LYS A 105 12.82 15.88 -3.93
C LYS A 105 12.12 17.05 -3.24
N PHE A 106 10.88 17.29 -3.61
CA PHE A 106 10.03 18.31 -3.00
C PHE A 106 8.83 17.70 -2.28
N MET A 107 8.33 18.43 -1.30
CA MET A 107 7.10 18.12 -0.61
C MET A 107 6.33 19.39 -0.31
N LEU A 108 5.07 19.43 -0.72
CA LEU A 108 4.12 20.46 -0.30
C LEU A 108 3.21 19.87 0.75
N VAL A 109 3.10 20.52 1.90
CA VAL A 109 2.16 20.21 2.97
C VAL A 109 1.24 21.40 3.16
N THR A 110 -0.08 21.21 3.03
CA THR A 110 -1.03 22.32 3.10
C THR A 110 -2.33 21.95 3.79
N THR A 111 -2.91 22.91 4.53
CA THR A 111 -4.18 22.74 5.26
C THR A 111 -5.42 23.02 4.42
N THR A 112 -5.27 23.29 3.11
CA THR A 112 -6.36 23.44 2.14
C THR A 112 -6.39 22.29 1.12
N ASN A 113 -7.56 22.01 0.55
CA ASN A 113 -7.70 21.12 -0.61
C ASN A 113 -7.68 21.91 -1.95
N LYS A 114 -7.77 23.24 -1.91
CA LYS A 114 -7.89 24.09 -3.09
C LYS A 114 -6.52 24.43 -3.66
N LEU A 115 -5.86 23.47 -4.27
CA LEU A 115 -4.64 23.70 -5.07
C LEU A 115 -5.02 24.04 -6.51
N SER A 116 -4.56 25.19 -7.02
CA SER A 116 -4.84 25.58 -8.40
C SER A 116 -4.32 24.54 -9.40
N LYS A 117 -5.08 24.29 -10.49
CA LYS A 117 -4.68 23.33 -11.54
C LYS A 117 -3.30 23.62 -12.11
N ASN A 118 -2.97 24.91 -12.28
CA ASN A 118 -1.66 25.35 -12.76
C ASN A 118 -0.54 24.97 -11.78
N ALA A 119 -0.70 25.26 -10.49
CA ALA A 119 0.27 24.88 -9.47
C ALA A 119 0.49 23.36 -9.43
N LYS A 120 -0.61 22.58 -9.38
CA LYS A 120 -0.55 21.12 -9.41
C LYS A 120 0.22 20.60 -10.62
N THR A 121 -0.13 21.08 -11.83
CA THR A 121 0.52 20.64 -13.07
C THR A 121 2.02 20.96 -13.10
N LYS A 122 2.43 22.12 -12.58
CA LYS A 122 3.85 22.51 -12.53
C LYS A 122 4.65 21.68 -11.52
N LEU A 123 4.07 21.40 -10.35
CA LEU A 123 4.70 20.53 -9.34
C LEU A 123 4.81 19.08 -9.82
N GLU A 124 3.79 18.57 -10.51
CA GLU A 124 3.80 17.20 -11.06
C GLU A 124 4.80 17.04 -12.22
N LYS A 125 5.00 18.09 -13.03
CA LYS A 125 5.97 18.12 -14.15
C LYS A 125 7.34 18.66 -13.75
N ALA A 126 7.60 18.81 -12.46
CA ALA A 126 8.88 19.28 -11.96
C ALA A 126 10.00 18.30 -12.34
N GLN A 127 11.20 18.81 -12.61
CA GLN A 127 12.38 17.97 -12.87
C GLN A 127 12.73 17.07 -11.69
N LYS A 128 12.53 17.57 -10.46
CA LYS A 128 12.68 16.79 -9.22
C LYS A 128 11.30 16.33 -8.76
N PRO A 129 11.12 15.08 -8.31
CA PRO A 129 9.83 14.57 -7.87
C PRO A 129 9.22 15.40 -6.75
N CYS A 130 7.92 15.73 -6.86
CA CYS A 130 7.17 16.46 -5.86
C CYS A 130 6.02 15.63 -5.28
N SER A 131 5.99 15.52 -3.95
CA SER A 131 4.84 14.99 -3.19
C SER A 131 3.95 16.14 -2.72
N ILE A 132 2.64 15.91 -2.67
CA ILE A 132 1.66 16.93 -2.29
C ILE A 132 0.70 16.31 -1.27
N TRP A 133 0.62 16.94 -0.10
CA TRP A 133 -0.23 16.55 1.01
C TRP A 133 -1.23 17.66 1.30
N VAL A 134 -2.46 17.47 0.85
CA VAL A 134 -3.56 18.41 1.10
C VAL A 134 -4.30 18.07 2.39
N ARG A 135 -5.22 18.93 2.82
CA ARG A 135 -6.01 18.74 4.04
C ARG A 135 -6.62 17.34 4.16
N SER A 136 -7.25 16.85 3.08
CA SER A 136 -7.93 15.55 3.08
C SER A 136 -6.97 14.37 3.19
N ASP A 137 -5.69 14.54 2.87
CA ASP A 137 -4.65 13.53 3.08
C ASP A 137 -4.13 13.59 4.51
N LEU A 138 -3.91 14.80 5.04
CA LEU A 138 -3.55 15.01 6.44
C LEU A 138 -4.58 14.41 7.39
N GLU A 139 -5.87 14.59 7.11
CA GLU A 139 -6.97 14.02 7.90
C GLU A 139 -6.97 12.49 7.98
N LYS A 140 -6.34 11.81 7.00
CA LYS A 140 -6.25 10.34 6.93
C LYS A 140 -4.99 9.78 7.58
N LEU A 141 -4.05 10.62 7.99
CA LEU A 141 -2.85 10.18 8.71
C LEU A 141 -3.25 9.44 9.98
N GLY A 142 -2.40 8.49 10.42
CA GLY A 142 -2.57 7.74 11.67
C GLY A 142 -2.38 8.55 12.95
N ILE A 143 -2.89 9.79 12.97
CA ILE A 143 -2.91 10.69 14.13
C ILE A 143 -4.36 10.74 14.65
N PRO A 144 -4.62 10.30 15.90
CA PRO A 144 -5.97 10.28 16.46
C PRO A 144 -6.74 11.58 16.26
N ALA A 145 -8.03 11.48 15.94
CA ALA A 145 -8.85 12.64 15.60
C ALA A 145 -8.93 13.67 16.76
N ARG A 146 -8.81 13.21 18.01
CA ARG A 146 -8.89 14.02 19.23
C ARG A 146 -7.57 14.68 19.65
N THR A 147 -6.46 14.37 18.98
CA THR A 147 -5.16 15.00 19.26
C THR A 147 -5.25 16.50 18.97
N SER A 148 -4.90 17.31 19.96
CA SER A 148 -4.77 18.77 19.90
C SER A 148 -3.35 19.22 19.57
N LEU A 149 -3.17 20.51 19.29
CA LEU A 149 -1.86 21.14 19.14
C LEU A 149 -1.01 20.96 20.40
N ALA A 150 -1.61 21.15 21.58
CA ALA A 150 -0.91 20.98 22.86
C ALA A 150 -0.41 19.54 23.07
N ASP A 151 -1.19 18.53 22.68
CA ASP A 151 -0.75 17.12 22.75
C ASP A 151 0.48 16.86 21.86
N LEU A 152 0.50 17.50 20.68
CA LEU A 152 1.57 17.39 19.70
C LEU A 152 2.86 18.05 20.20
N GLU A 153 2.73 19.23 20.80
CA GLU A 153 3.82 19.99 21.44
C GLU A 153 4.38 19.26 22.67
N ALA A 154 3.51 18.68 23.49
CA ALA A 154 3.90 17.87 24.66
C ALA A 154 4.56 16.53 24.29
N ALA A 155 4.82 16.29 23.00
CA ALA A 155 5.40 15.08 22.47
C ALA A 155 4.63 13.80 22.81
N ILE A 156 3.37 13.92 23.24
CA ILE A 156 2.53 12.79 23.60
C ILE A 156 2.19 12.08 22.30
N ARG A 157 2.80 10.90 22.09
CA ARG A 157 2.44 10.00 21.00
C ARG A 157 0.99 9.59 21.22
N PRO A 158 0.02 10.12 20.47
CA PRO A 158 -1.34 9.71 20.66
C PRO A 158 -1.43 8.34 19.99
N ALA A 159 -1.28 7.29 20.79
CA ALA A 159 -1.18 5.93 20.29
C ALA A 159 -2.52 5.54 19.69
N ASP A 160 -2.63 5.55 18.36
CA ASP A 160 -3.76 4.92 17.71
C ASP A 160 -3.80 3.45 18.12
N LYS A 161 -4.99 2.98 18.48
CA LYS A 161 -5.17 1.60 18.93
C LYS A 161 -4.94 0.67 17.75
N LYS A 162 -3.71 0.15 17.65
CA LYS A 162 -3.34 -0.84 16.63
C LYS A 162 -4.32 -2.00 16.66
N PHE A 163 -4.77 -2.43 15.49
CA PHE A 163 -5.67 -3.55 15.40
C PHE A 163 -4.96 -4.83 15.84
N ARG A 164 -5.71 -5.68 16.54
CA ARG A 164 -5.26 -7.01 16.93
C ARG A 164 -5.97 -8.05 16.08
N PRO A 165 -5.28 -9.12 15.64
CA PRO A 165 -5.91 -10.16 14.83
C PRO A 165 -7.07 -10.82 15.59
N ARG A 166 -8.21 -10.96 14.92
CA ARG A 166 -9.36 -11.78 15.38
C ARG A 166 -9.02 -13.27 15.32
N ARG A 167 -9.85 -14.12 15.94
CA ARG A 167 -9.62 -15.58 16.03
C ARG A 167 -9.33 -16.22 14.66
N HIS A 168 -10.16 -15.97 13.66
CA HIS A 168 -9.96 -16.53 12.31
C HIS A 168 -8.69 -16.01 11.63
N GLN A 169 -8.31 -14.75 11.87
CA GLN A 169 -7.08 -14.15 11.36
C GLN A 169 -5.85 -14.77 12.03
N LYS A 170 -5.88 -15.01 13.35
CA LYS A 170 -4.80 -15.75 14.05
C LYS A 170 -4.61 -17.14 13.46
N THR A 171 -5.71 -17.86 13.22
CA THR A 171 -5.63 -19.18 12.56
C THR A 171 -4.99 -19.09 11.18
N ALA A 172 -5.38 -18.10 10.36
CA ALA A 172 -4.81 -17.88 9.05
C ALA A 172 -3.30 -17.55 9.10
N ILE A 173 -2.89 -16.68 10.03
CA ILE A 173 -1.48 -16.33 10.25
C ILE A 173 -0.69 -17.57 10.64
N ASN A 174 -1.10 -18.29 11.68
CA ASN A 174 -0.38 -19.45 12.20
C ASN A 174 -0.25 -20.55 11.15
N ARG A 175 -1.33 -20.85 10.40
CA ARG A 175 -1.29 -21.83 9.31
C ARG A 175 -0.36 -21.40 8.18
N THR A 176 -0.36 -20.11 7.82
CA THR A 176 0.55 -19.59 6.79
C THR A 176 2.01 -19.69 7.25
N LEU A 177 2.30 -19.34 8.50
CA LEU A 177 3.66 -19.41 9.06
C LEU A 177 4.18 -20.84 9.20
N ALA A 178 3.32 -21.81 9.52
CA ALA A 178 3.66 -23.23 9.56
C ALA A 178 3.91 -23.76 8.13
N HIS A 179 2.99 -23.45 7.20
CA HIS A 179 3.14 -23.87 5.81
C HIS A 179 4.43 -23.35 5.16
N LEU A 180 4.80 -22.10 5.43
CA LEU A 180 6.01 -21.47 4.89
C LEU A 180 7.32 -21.96 5.52
N GLN A 181 7.28 -22.81 6.57
CA GLN A 181 8.49 -23.47 7.08
C GLN A 181 8.97 -24.55 6.12
N ASP A 182 8.04 -25.37 5.62
CA ASP A 182 8.35 -26.51 4.75
C ASP A 182 8.17 -26.20 3.27
N ASN A 183 7.40 -25.15 2.95
CA ASN A 183 7.04 -24.80 1.59
C ASN A 183 7.47 -23.39 1.22
N LYS A 184 7.99 -23.23 0.00
CA LYS A 184 8.35 -21.91 -0.54
C LYS A 184 7.13 -21.10 -0.99
N ARG A 185 5.97 -21.74 -1.19
CA ARG A 185 4.76 -21.10 -1.75
C ARG A 185 3.52 -21.56 -1.01
N GLY A 186 2.61 -20.62 -0.76
CA GLY A 186 1.30 -20.86 -0.17
C GLY A 186 0.23 -19.97 -0.80
N GLN A 187 -1.02 -20.40 -0.66
CA GLN A 187 -2.17 -19.62 -1.08
C GLN A 187 -3.08 -19.37 0.13
N LEU A 188 -3.35 -18.09 0.39
CA LEU A 188 -4.24 -17.67 1.46
C LEU A 188 -5.60 -17.29 0.87
N LEU A 189 -6.58 -18.17 1.06
CA LEU A 189 -7.96 -17.95 0.62
C LEU A 189 -8.77 -17.33 1.75
N MET A 190 -9.34 -16.15 1.53
CA MET A 190 -10.22 -15.52 2.51
C MET A 190 -11.32 -14.70 1.81
N ALA A 191 -12.53 -14.72 2.36
CA ALA A 191 -13.63 -13.91 1.88
C ALA A 191 -13.31 -12.40 1.92
N CYS A 192 -13.98 -11.59 1.08
CA CYS A 192 -13.88 -10.13 1.12
C CYS A 192 -14.30 -9.57 2.49
N GLY A 193 -13.70 -8.45 2.91
CA GLY A 193 -14.01 -7.83 4.21
C GLY A 193 -13.45 -8.54 5.45
N THR A 194 -12.89 -9.74 5.34
CA THR A 194 -12.34 -10.50 6.49
C THR A 194 -10.98 -10.02 7.00
N GLY A 195 -10.40 -9.00 6.36
CA GLY A 195 -9.11 -8.39 6.73
C GLY A 195 -7.87 -8.99 6.07
N LYS A 196 -7.98 -9.47 4.81
CA LYS A 196 -6.85 -9.99 4.01
C LYS A 196 -5.61 -9.09 4.03
N THR A 197 -5.81 -7.78 3.91
CA THR A 197 -4.74 -6.78 3.90
C THR A 197 -3.95 -6.81 5.20
N LEU A 198 -4.63 -6.75 6.35
CA LEU A 198 -4.04 -6.80 7.69
C LEU A 198 -3.40 -8.15 8.02
N VAL A 199 -4.00 -9.25 7.56
CA VAL A 199 -3.38 -10.57 7.73
C VAL A 199 -2.02 -10.64 7.03
N GLY A 200 -1.86 -10.01 5.88
CA GLY A 200 -0.54 -9.91 5.22
C GLY A 200 0.48 -9.13 6.04
N LEU A 201 0.07 -8.02 6.65
CA LEU A 201 0.92 -7.23 7.54
C LEU A 201 1.40 -8.09 8.71
N TRP A 202 0.48 -8.74 9.41
CA TRP A 202 0.82 -9.54 10.60
C TRP A 202 1.65 -10.78 10.26
N ILE A 203 1.44 -11.42 9.11
CA ILE A 203 2.34 -12.48 8.61
C ILE A 203 3.75 -11.92 8.44
N ARG A 204 3.88 -10.77 7.76
CA ARG A 204 5.17 -10.11 7.52
C ARG A 204 5.88 -9.74 8.83
N GLU A 205 5.16 -9.19 9.82
CA GLU A 205 5.74 -8.85 11.14
C GLU A 205 6.25 -10.06 11.92
N GLN A 206 5.56 -11.20 11.81
CA GLN A 206 5.99 -12.46 12.41
C GLN A 206 7.17 -13.07 11.66
N MET A 207 7.22 -12.93 10.33
CA MET A 207 8.36 -13.37 9.53
C MET A 207 9.59 -12.47 9.74
N GLU A 208 9.42 -11.21 10.12
CA GLU A 208 10.52 -10.31 10.50
C GLU A 208 11.30 -10.86 11.71
N GLU A 209 10.62 -11.50 12.66
CA GLU A 209 11.25 -12.20 13.81
C GLU A 209 12.11 -13.39 13.37
N ARG A 210 11.82 -13.93 12.18
CA ARG A 210 12.55 -15.02 11.54
C ARG A 210 13.61 -14.50 10.54
N GLY A 211 13.90 -13.20 10.57
CA GLY A 211 14.97 -12.58 9.78
C GLY A 211 14.57 -12.07 8.39
N VAL A 212 13.28 -12.05 8.05
CA VAL A 212 12.78 -11.42 6.81
C VAL A 212 12.95 -9.91 6.90
N LYS A 213 13.71 -9.32 5.97
CA LYS A 213 13.97 -7.88 5.93
C LYS A 213 13.34 -7.21 4.72
N ARG A 214 13.31 -7.88 3.56
CA ARG A 214 12.82 -7.32 2.31
C ARG A 214 11.52 -7.99 1.91
N THR A 215 10.44 -7.23 1.90
CA THR A 215 9.13 -7.71 1.45
C THR A 215 8.69 -6.94 0.20
N VAL A 216 8.10 -7.62 -0.77
CA VAL A 216 7.39 -6.98 -1.89
C VAL A 216 5.90 -7.35 -1.83
N VAL A 217 5.03 -6.36 -2.03
CA VAL A 217 3.58 -6.51 -2.07
C VAL A 217 3.08 -6.05 -3.43
N PHE A 218 2.56 -6.99 -4.22
CA PHE A 218 1.96 -6.71 -5.51
C PHE A 218 0.45 -6.55 -5.40
N VAL A 219 -0.08 -5.53 -6.09
CA VAL A 219 -1.51 -5.19 -6.15
C VAL A 219 -1.93 -4.83 -7.58
N PRO A 220 -3.22 -5.00 -7.96
CA PRO A 220 -3.69 -4.73 -9.31
C PRO A 220 -3.82 -3.26 -9.69
N SER A 221 -3.89 -2.33 -8.72
CA SER A 221 -4.15 -0.91 -9.00
C SER A 221 -3.45 0.03 -8.03
N ILE A 222 -3.22 1.27 -8.47
CA ILE A 222 -2.68 2.34 -7.64
C ILE A 222 -3.59 2.59 -6.43
N ALA A 223 -4.92 2.58 -6.61
CA ALA A 223 -5.86 2.78 -5.49
C ALA A 223 -5.68 1.71 -4.40
N LEU A 224 -5.57 0.43 -4.77
CA LEU A 224 -5.34 -0.64 -3.79
C LEU A 224 -3.95 -0.56 -3.16
N LEU A 225 -2.95 -0.09 -3.91
CA LEU A 225 -1.62 0.20 -3.39
C LEU A 225 -1.69 1.21 -2.23
N ARG A 226 -2.40 2.33 -2.42
CA ARG A 226 -2.58 3.35 -1.38
C ARG A 226 -3.28 2.80 -0.15
N GLN A 227 -4.37 2.07 -0.35
CA GLN A 227 -5.13 1.48 0.74
C GLN A 227 -4.28 0.49 1.54
N THR A 228 -3.52 -0.35 0.85
CA THR A 228 -2.62 -1.33 1.48
C THR A 228 -1.51 -0.61 2.25
N TRP A 229 -0.84 0.36 1.63
CA TRP A 229 0.24 1.11 2.24
C TRP A 229 -0.21 1.89 3.49
N SER A 230 -1.33 2.63 3.40
CA SER A 230 -1.89 3.39 4.51
C SER A 230 -2.30 2.46 5.66
N SER A 231 -3.04 1.38 5.35
CA SER A 231 -3.45 0.40 6.35
C SER A 231 -2.25 -0.26 7.05
N TRP A 232 -1.19 -0.56 6.31
CA TRP A 232 0.02 -1.15 6.87
C TRP A 232 0.76 -0.19 7.80
N ASN A 233 0.99 1.06 7.39
CA ASN A 233 1.67 2.03 8.26
C ASN A 233 0.89 2.30 9.55
N GLN A 234 -0.43 2.46 9.47
CA GLN A 234 -1.28 2.78 10.62
C GLN A 234 -1.35 1.64 11.65
N HIS A 235 -1.36 0.38 11.18
CA HIS A 235 -1.56 -0.78 12.05
C HIS A 235 -0.29 -1.57 12.34
N ALA A 236 0.85 -1.20 11.75
CA ALA A 236 2.12 -1.85 12.01
C ALA A 236 2.56 -1.66 13.46
N SER A 237 2.81 -2.78 14.12
CA SER A 237 3.53 -2.87 15.38
C SER A 237 5.00 -2.54 15.20
N LYS A 238 5.60 -2.96 14.07
CA LYS A 238 7.02 -2.77 13.74
C LYS A 238 7.21 -1.84 12.55
N GLU A 239 8.07 -0.84 12.72
CA GLU A 239 8.35 0.14 11.66
C GLU A 239 9.11 -0.49 10.50
N PHE A 240 8.82 -0.03 9.28
CA PHE A 240 9.48 -0.47 8.07
C PHE A 240 9.63 0.70 7.10
N TYR A 241 10.74 0.75 6.37
CA TYR A 241 10.89 1.69 5.27
C TYR A 241 10.00 1.24 4.11
N SER A 242 9.38 2.17 3.37
CA SER A 242 8.43 1.81 2.33
C SER A 242 8.70 2.53 1.03
N VAL A 243 8.57 1.81 -0.09
CA VAL A 243 8.70 2.38 -1.43
C VAL A 243 7.47 2.00 -2.24
N ALA A 244 6.94 2.96 -2.99
CA ALA A 244 5.83 2.73 -3.91
C ALA A 244 6.36 2.72 -5.36
N VAL A 245 6.06 1.66 -6.11
CA VAL A 245 6.46 1.48 -7.50
C VAL A 245 5.20 1.38 -8.35
N CYS A 246 4.95 2.40 -9.16
CA CYS A 246 3.74 2.53 -9.96
C CYS A 246 4.07 3.08 -11.35
N SER A 247 3.94 2.26 -12.37
CA SER A 247 3.93 2.63 -13.78
C SER A 247 2.49 2.99 -14.15
N ASP A 248 2.12 4.27 -14.13
CA ASP A 248 1.51 4.86 -15.33
C ASP A 248 1.24 6.36 -15.22
N GLU A 249 1.80 7.12 -16.16
CA GLU A 249 1.27 8.42 -16.60
C GLU A 249 0.11 8.28 -17.62
N ARG A 250 -0.15 7.06 -18.13
CA ARG A 250 -1.20 6.79 -19.14
C ARG A 250 -2.53 6.32 -18.55
N ALA A 251 -2.53 5.55 -17.45
CA ALA A 251 -3.76 5.15 -16.73
C ALA A 251 -4.55 6.36 -16.20
N THR A 252 -3.87 7.47 -15.94
CA THR A 252 -4.46 8.76 -15.56
C THR A 252 -5.35 9.38 -16.64
N ARG A 253 -5.24 8.94 -17.91
CA ARG A 253 -5.93 9.55 -19.05
C ARG A 253 -7.24 8.86 -19.47
N ARG A 254 -7.54 7.65 -18.97
CA ARG A 254 -8.64 6.80 -19.52
C ARG A 254 -9.82 6.52 -18.60
N SER A 255 -9.88 7.11 -17.41
CA SER A 255 -11.06 6.99 -16.53
C SER A 255 -11.50 8.37 -16.04
N ASN A 256 -12.80 8.62 -16.05
CA ASN A 256 -13.45 9.80 -15.45
C ASN A 256 -13.16 9.99 -13.94
N ASP A 257 -12.38 9.09 -13.31
CA ASP A 257 -11.79 9.21 -11.97
C ASP A 257 -10.51 10.09 -11.91
N ALA A 258 -10.34 11.00 -12.87
CA ALA A 258 -9.18 11.92 -12.95
C ALA A 258 -9.04 12.87 -11.74
N LEU A 259 -10.02 12.91 -10.84
CA LEU A 259 -9.97 13.71 -9.61
C LEU A 259 -9.20 13.03 -8.45
N ILE A 260 -8.93 11.71 -8.53
CA ILE A 260 -8.31 10.93 -7.44
C ILE A 260 -6.92 10.38 -7.83
N SER A 261 -6.53 10.49 -9.09
CA SER A 261 -5.37 9.77 -9.65
C SER A 261 -4.11 10.64 -9.85
N SER A 262 -3.73 11.48 -8.87
CA SER A 262 -2.32 11.93 -8.85
C SER A 262 -1.52 10.91 -8.03
N PRO A 263 -0.47 10.27 -8.57
CA PRO A 263 0.33 9.26 -7.87
C PRO A 263 0.80 9.74 -6.48
N SER A 264 0.97 11.05 -6.30
CA SER A 264 1.32 11.75 -5.05
C SER A 264 0.24 11.76 -3.96
N ALA A 265 -1.02 11.43 -4.25
CA ALA A 265 -2.10 11.37 -3.25
C ALA A 265 -2.02 10.15 -2.30
N ALA A 266 -1.02 9.27 -2.49
CA ALA A 266 -0.64 8.27 -1.50
C ALA A 266 0.32 8.83 -0.45
N GLY A 267 0.89 10.01 -0.70
CA GLY A 267 1.86 10.61 0.19
C GLY A 267 3.32 10.16 0.02
N LEU A 268 3.54 9.03 -0.66
CA LEU A 268 4.84 8.69 -1.24
C LEU A 268 4.85 9.11 -2.71
N PRO A 269 5.87 9.84 -3.19
CA PRO A 269 6.07 10.00 -4.62
C PRO A 269 6.40 8.61 -5.17
N PRO A 270 5.53 8.01 -6.01
CA PRO A 270 5.85 6.72 -6.59
C PRO A 270 7.02 6.90 -7.54
N THR A 271 7.90 5.89 -7.55
CA THR A 271 9.05 5.86 -8.44
C THR A 271 8.83 4.84 -9.55
N THR A 272 9.24 5.19 -10.75
CA THR A 272 9.49 4.24 -11.85
C THR A 272 10.99 4.12 -12.13
N ASP A 273 11.82 4.80 -11.33
CA ASP A 273 13.26 4.83 -11.47
C ASP A 273 13.88 3.61 -10.76
N VAL A 274 14.53 2.77 -11.55
CA VAL A 274 15.26 1.57 -11.14
C VAL A 274 16.40 1.91 -10.19
N ASP A 275 17.10 3.02 -10.39
CA ASP A 275 18.21 3.45 -9.53
C ASP A 275 17.73 3.82 -8.13
N VAL A 276 16.61 4.52 -8.05
CA VAL A 276 15.98 4.89 -6.77
C VAL A 276 15.55 3.63 -6.02
N LEU A 277 14.95 2.66 -6.71
CA LEU A 277 14.52 1.41 -6.07
C LEU A 277 15.73 0.55 -5.65
N ALA A 278 16.76 0.44 -6.49
CA ALA A 278 17.98 -0.31 -6.18
C ALA A 278 18.67 0.23 -4.92
N LYS A 279 18.83 1.56 -4.82
CA LYS A 279 19.35 2.22 -3.61
C LYS A 279 18.48 1.98 -2.38
N ALA A 280 17.15 2.00 -2.55
CA ALA A 280 16.24 1.73 -1.44
C ALA A 280 16.41 0.31 -0.86
N LEU A 281 16.70 -0.69 -1.70
CA LEU A 281 16.92 -2.08 -1.24
C LEU A 281 18.19 -2.26 -0.37
N ASP A 282 19.08 -1.27 -0.35
CA ASP A 282 20.27 -1.20 0.50
C ASP A 282 20.04 -0.51 1.85
N VAL A 283 18.87 0.12 2.05
CA VAL A 283 18.51 0.74 3.32
C VAL A 283 18.60 -0.31 4.45
N ARG A 284 19.20 0.10 5.57
CA ARG A 284 19.30 -0.76 6.76
C ARG A 284 17.93 -0.97 7.40
N GLY A 285 17.67 -2.21 7.76
CA GLY A 285 16.44 -2.61 8.46
C GLY A 285 15.37 -3.14 7.52
N PRO A 286 14.13 -3.29 8.01
CA PRO A 286 13.04 -3.84 7.22
C PRO A 286 12.55 -2.85 6.16
N ILE A 287 12.35 -3.33 4.93
CA ILE A 287 11.79 -2.60 3.80
C ILE A 287 10.59 -3.35 3.20
N VAL A 288 9.56 -2.59 2.86
CA VAL A 288 8.38 -3.08 2.12
C VAL A 288 8.23 -2.29 0.83
N VAL A 289 8.36 -2.97 -0.31
CA VAL A 289 8.11 -2.40 -1.63
C VAL A 289 6.67 -2.72 -2.02
N PHE A 290 5.84 -1.69 -2.18
CA PHE A 290 4.50 -1.82 -2.70
C PHE A 290 4.56 -1.54 -4.19
N SER A 291 4.13 -2.49 -5.02
CA SER A 291 4.20 -2.37 -6.48
C SER A 291 2.86 -2.71 -7.10
N THR A 292 2.49 -2.01 -8.17
CA THR A 292 1.49 -2.57 -9.07
C THR A 292 2.07 -3.74 -9.85
N TYR A 293 1.25 -4.67 -10.34
CA TYR A 293 1.72 -5.76 -11.21
C TYR A 293 2.32 -5.24 -12.52
N GLN A 294 1.85 -4.11 -13.04
CA GLN A 294 2.39 -3.50 -14.27
C GLN A 294 3.81 -2.95 -14.08
N SER A 295 4.19 -2.57 -12.86
CA SER A 295 5.52 -1.99 -12.57
C SER A 295 6.56 -3.05 -12.22
N SER A 296 6.25 -4.30 -12.52
CA SER A 296 6.97 -5.41 -11.95
C SER A 296 8.35 -5.59 -12.61
N GLU A 297 8.48 -5.26 -13.90
CA GLU A 297 9.76 -5.15 -14.63
C GLU A 297 10.74 -4.19 -13.92
N VAL A 298 10.27 -3.03 -13.44
CA VAL A 298 11.10 -2.08 -12.67
C VAL A 298 11.63 -2.72 -11.38
N VAL A 299 10.82 -3.55 -10.73
CA VAL A 299 11.23 -4.27 -9.51
C VAL A 299 12.28 -5.32 -9.83
N GLU A 300 12.14 -6.03 -10.94
CA GLU A 300 13.11 -7.05 -11.41
C GLU A 300 14.46 -6.41 -11.76
N GLU A 301 14.46 -5.36 -12.57
CA GLU A 301 15.68 -4.63 -12.93
C GLU A 301 16.39 -4.06 -11.69
N ALA A 302 15.65 -3.57 -10.69
CA ALA A 302 16.24 -3.03 -9.47
C ALA A 302 16.88 -4.10 -8.58
N ILE A 303 16.30 -5.30 -8.54
CA ILE A 303 16.89 -6.46 -7.85
C ILE A 303 18.19 -6.87 -8.53
N GLU A 304 18.19 -6.98 -9.85
CA GLU A 304 19.39 -7.33 -10.64
C GLU A 304 20.50 -6.30 -10.41
N LYS A 305 20.16 -5.02 -10.49
CA LYS A 305 21.11 -3.92 -10.29
C LYS A 305 21.66 -3.85 -8.87
N SER A 306 20.82 -4.06 -7.85
CA SER A 306 21.25 -4.00 -6.45
C SER A 306 21.94 -5.28 -5.96
N GLY A 307 21.81 -6.40 -6.70
CA GLY A 307 22.25 -7.72 -6.25
C GLY A 307 21.53 -8.22 -4.99
N ARG A 308 20.38 -7.62 -4.64
CA ARG A 308 19.56 -8.01 -3.49
C ARG A 308 18.51 -9.03 -3.89
N SER A 309 17.75 -9.52 -2.91
CA SER A 309 16.59 -10.38 -3.13
C SER A 309 15.50 -10.05 -2.12
N PHE A 310 14.24 -10.30 -2.47
CA PHE A 310 13.15 -10.26 -1.51
C PHE A 310 13.09 -11.56 -0.70
N ASP A 311 12.82 -11.44 0.60
CA ASP A 311 12.66 -12.58 1.50
C ASP A 311 11.18 -13.07 1.49
N LEU A 312 10.23 -12.15 1.28
CA LEU A 312 8.79 -12.41 1.27
C LEU A 312 8.12 -11.68 0.11
N MET A 313 7.26 -12.38 -0.63
CA MET A 313 6.41 -11.81 -1.66
C MET A 313 4.94 -12.06 -1.35
N ILE A 314 4.15 -11.00 -1.35
CA ILE A 314 2.70 -11.05 -1.17
C ILE A 314 2.04 -10.59 -2.46
N CYS A 315 1.24 -11.46 -3.08
CA CYS A 315 0.50 -11.14 -4.29
C CYS A 315 -0.98 -11.00 -3.93
N ASP A 316 -1.50 -9.77 -3.90
CA ASP A 316 -2.92 -9.53 -3.66
C ASP A 316 -3.73 -9.61 -4.96
N GLU A 317 -4.98 -10.05 -4.84
CA GLU A 317 -5.86 -10.34 -5.98
C GLU A 317 -5.22 -11.22 -7.07
N ALA A 318 -4.44 -12.22 -6.64
CA ALA A 318 -3.73 -13.16 -7.51
C ALA A 318 -4.64 -14.14 -8.29
N HIS A 319 -5.95 -13.86 -8.36
CA HIS A 319 -6.88 -14.52 -9.26
C HIS A 319 -6.87 -13.87 -10.65
N ASN A 320 -6.50 -12.59 -10.73
CA ASN A 320 -6.32 -11.87 -11.99
C ASN A 320 -5.03 -12.26 -12.73
N THR A 321 -4.08 -12.93 -12.04
CA THR A 321 -2.80 -13.36 -12.63
C THR A 321 -2.91 -14.65 -13.45
N THR A 322 -4.08 -15.28 -13.51
CA THR A 322 -4.33 -16.46 -14.35
C THR A 322 -5.20 -16.05 -15.51
N SER A 323 -4.71 -16.20 -16.74
CA SER A 323 -5.48 -15.96 -17.97
C SER A 323 -6.86 -16.60 -17.86
N ALA A 324 -7.91 -15.80 -17.81
CA ALA A 324 -9.26 -16.31 -18.05
C ALA A 324 -9.22 -16.98 -19.44
N GLY A 325 -9.54 -18.27 -19.49
CA GLY A 325 -9.49 -19.04 -20.73
C GLY A 325 -10.29 -18.33 -21.81
N SER A 326 -9.60 -17.91 -22.87
CA SER A 326 -10.21 -17.53 -24.14
C SER A 326 -11.02 -18.73 -24.61
N ARG A 327 -12.35 -18.68 -24.42
CA ARG A 327 -13.28 -19.48 -25.21
C ARG A 327 -13.35 -18.80 -26.57
N GLY A 328 -12.91 -19.54 -27.58
CA GLY A 328 -12.58 -18.99 -28.89
C GLY A 328 -13.71 -18.27 -29.59
N SER A 329 -13.33 -17.17 -30.25
CA SER A 329 -13.67 -16.91 -31.63
C SER A 329 -12.44 -16.28 -32.26
N LEU A 330 -12.00 -16.81 -33.41
CA LEU A 330 -10.98 -16.17 -34.24
C LEU A 330 -11.44 -14.75 -34.58
N ASP A 331 -10.75 -13.75 -34.04
CA ASP A 331 -10.45 -12.56 -34.83
C ASP A 331 -9.04 -12.08 -34.48
N ARG A 332 -8.23 -11.92 -35.52
CA ARG A 332 -6.79 -11.74 -35.47
C ARG A 332 -6.49 -10.28 -35.79
N SER A 333 -6.77 -9.38 -34.84
CA SER A 333 -6.06 -8.10 -34.76
C SER A 333 -6.30 -7.44 -33.40
N THR A 334 -5.20 -6.98 -32.79
CA THR A 334 -5.12 -6.08 -31.63
C THR A 334 -5.54 -6.58 -30.23
N THR A 335 -4.59 -6.44 -29.29
CA THR A 335 -4.71 -6.41 -27.81
C THR A 335 -5.01 -7.71 -27.03
N SER A 336 -3.95 -8.35 -26.49
CA SER A 336 -3.93 -8.94 -25.13
C SER A 336 -2.57 -9.59 -24.76
N THR A 337 -1.46 -8.86 -24.89
CA THR A 337 -0.11 -9.36 -24.54
C THR A 337 0.25 -9.20 -23.06
N SER A 338 -0.55 -8.47 -22.26
CA SER A 338 -0.15 -8.02 -20.91
C SER A 338 -0.38 -9.02 -19.77
N LEU A 339 -1.28 -10.00 -19.91
CA LEU A 339 -1.63 -10.91 -18.80
C LEU A 339 -0.92 -12.27 -18.85
N GLN A 340 -0.38 -12.68 -20.00
CA GLN A 340 0.42 -13.91 -20.12
C GLN A 340 1.84 -13.77 -19.54
N ASN A 341 2.30 -12.55 -19.33
CA ASN A 341 3.63 -12.25 -18.81
C ASN A 341 3.72 -12.22 -17.28
N GLU A 342 2.61 -12.25 -16.53
CA GLU A 342 2.64 -12.05 -15.07
C GLU A 342 3.10 -13.29 -14.28
N ASP A 343 2.57 -14.49 -14.59
CA ASP A 343 3.01 -15.72 -13.90
C ASP A 343 4.44 -16.12 -14.32
N SER A 344 4.86 -15.80 -15.55
CA SER A 344 6.24 -15.96 -16.04
C SER A 344 7.18 -14.92 -15.42
N PHE A 345 6.75 -13.68 -15.25
CA PHE A 345 7.46 -12.66 -14.48
C PHE A 345 7.65 -13.06 -13.01
N LEU A 346 6.58 -13.51 -12.34
CA LEU A 346 6.69 -14.04 -10.98
C LEU A 346 7.62 -15.25 -10.91
N GLN A 347 7.85 -15.96 -12.02
CA GLN A 347 8.83 -17.03 -12.12
C GLN A 347 10.26 -16.49 -12.34
N ARG A 348 10.47 -15.49 -13.20
CA ARG A 348 11.79 -14.87 -13.45
C ARG A 348 12.34 -14.11 -12.23
N LEU A 349 11.51 -13.34 -11.53
CA LEU A 349 11.86 -12.74 -10.23
C LEU A 349 12.41 -13.78 -9.21
N ARG A 350 11.96 -15.03 -9.31
CA ARG A 350 12.39 -16.12 -8.43
C ARG A 350 13.74 -16.70 -8.85
N GLU A 351 14.02 -16.75 -10.14
CA GLU A 351 15.29 -17.25 -10.68
C GLU A 351 16.42 -16.23 -10.43
N SER A 352 16.08 -14.93 -10.42
CA SER A 352 17.00 -13.83 -10.07
C SER A 352 17.36 -13.79 -8.57
N SER A 353 16.49 -14.30 -7.68
CA SER A 353 16.74 -14.35 -6.22
C SER A 353 17.67 -15.52 -5.84
N ARG A 354 18.95 -15.39 -6.19
CA ARG A 354 19.99 -16.45 -6.16
C ARG A 354 20.40 -16.99 -4.78
N SER A 355 19.88 -16.52 -3.63
CA SER A 355 20.51 -16.85 -2.33
C SER A 355 19.58 -17.12 -1.13
N ARG A 356 18.27 -16.86 -1.17
CA ARG A 356 17.31 -17.23 -0.10
C ARG A 356 15.92 -17.57 -0.65
N PRO A 357 15.20 -18.55 -0.07
CA PRO A 357 13.88 -18.93 -0.58
C PRO A 357 12.86 -17.81 -0.32
N VAL A 358 12.28 -17.26 -1.39
CA VAL A 358 11.17 -16.31 -1.32
C VAL A 358 9.92 -17.06 -0.85
N GLY A 359 9.39 -16.72 0.33
CA GLY A 359 8.05 -17.14 0.72
C GLY A 359 7.01 -16.41 -0.14
N VAL A 360 6.18 -17.13 -0.90
CA VAL A 360 5.14 -16.50 -1.74
C VAL A 360 3.76 -16.75 -1.16
N VAL A 361 3.01 -15.69 -0.87
CA VAL A 361 1.62 -15.77 -0.44
C VAL A 361 0.71 -15.15 -1.51
N LYS A 362 0.00 -16.00 -2.26
CA LYS A 362 -1.08 -15.55 -3.16
C LYS A 362 -2.36 -15.37 -2.35
N LYS A 363 -2.90 -14.15 -2.28
CA LYS A 363 -4.21 -13.89 -1.66
C LYS A 363 -5.31 -13.92 -2.71
N ARG A 364 -6.41 -14.62 -2.42
CA ARG A 364 -7.62 -14.60 -3.27
C ARG A 364 -8.86 -14.34 -2.45
N ALA A 365 -9.77 -13.54 -3.03
CA ALA A 365 -11.16 -13.50 -2.64
C ALA A 365 -11.92 -14.73 -3.14
N MET A 366 -12.77 -15.31 -2.30
CA MET A 366 -13.85 -16.20 -2.76
C MET A 366 -15.11 -15.35 -2.95
N THR A 367 -15.66 -15.37 -4.16
CA THR A 367 -17.00 -14.86 -4.46
C THR A 367 -17.96 -16.04 -4.33
N PHE A 368 -18.87 -15.99 -3.35
CA PHE A 368 -19.97 -16.96 -3.30
C PHE A 368 -20.98 -16.59 -4.38
N THR A 369 -20.90 -17.21 -5.55
CA THR A 369 -22.06 -17.25 -6.46
C THR A 369 -23.12 -18.14 -5.85
N ARG A 370 -24.30 -17.54 -5.64
CA ARG A 370 -25.54 -18.16 -5.16
C ARG A 370 -25.72 -19.55 -5.78
N TRP A 371 -25.74 -20.59 -4.94
CA TRP A 371 -26.10 -21.94 -5.37
C TRP A 371 -27.57 -21.93 -5.81
N THR A 372 -27.83 -21.78 -7.10
CA THR A 372 -29.09 -22.19 -7.70
C THR A 372 -29.04 -23.70 -7.86
N THR A 373 -29.72 -24.41 -6.97
CA THR A 373 -30.05 -25.83 -7.14
C THR A 373 -30.66 -26.05 -8.53
N PRO A 374 -30.19 -27.01 -9.34
CA PRO A 374 -30.83 -27.33 -10.60
C PRO A 374 -32.20 -27.94 -10.30
N ARG A 375 -33.28 -27.27 -10.71
CA ARG A 375 -34.59 -27.91 -10.88
C ARG A 375 -34.49 -28.83 -12.10
N SER A 376 -34.28 -30.11 -11.86
CA SER A 376 -34.56 -31.14 -12.87
C SER A 376 -36.07 -31.23 -13.05
N MET A 377 -36.57 -30.78 -14.21
CA MET A 377 -37.84 -31.19 -14.77
C MET A 377 -37.81 -32.71 -14.95
N VAL A 378 -38.63 -33.42 -14.17
CA VAL A 378 -39.17 -34.71 -14.58
C VAL A 378 -40.67 -34.63 -14.37
N THR A 379 -41.38 -34.65 -15.49
CA THR A 379 -42.83 -34.81 -15.58
C THR A 379 -43.20 -36.27 -15.39
N SER A 380 -43.99 -36.59 -14.36
CA SER A 380 -45.12 -37.51 -14.47
C SER A 380 -46.00 -37.44 -13.21
N ARG A 381 -47.31 -37.36 -13.46
CA ARG A 381 -48.42 -37.41 -12.50
C ARG A 381 -48.45 -38.78 -11.82
N THR A 382 -48.71 -38.84 -10.51
CA THR A 382 -50.01 -39.25 -9.91
C THR A 382 -49.98 -39.30 -8.38
N SER A 383 -50.97 -38.63 -7.79
CA SER A 383 -51.75 -38.91 -6.56
C SER A 383 -51.13 -39.48 -5.26
N PHE A 384 -51.53 -38.79 -4.18
CA PHE A 384 -52.07 -39.29 -2.90
C PHE A 384 -51.21 -39.27 -1.62
N ARG A 385 -51.58 -38.29 -0.77
CA ARG A 385 -51.87 -38.32 0.70
C ARG A 385 -50.81 -38.78 1.73
N SER A 386 -50.47 -37.79 2.56
CA SER A 386 -50.22 -37.79 4.03
C SER A 386 -49.98 -39.10 4.81
N ARG A 387 -48.86 -39.14 5.56
CA ARG A 387 -48.80 -39.16 7.05
C ARG A 387 -47.34 -39.25 7.54
N ARG A 388 -47.10 -38.74 8.76
CA ARG A 388 -45.82 -38.74 9.53
C ARG A 388 -45.45 -40.17 10.04
N PRO A 389 -44.51 -40.34 11.00
CA PRO A 389 -43.06 -40.51 10.86
C PRO A 389 -42.57 -41.84 11.49
N SER A 390 -41.30 -42.27 11.36
CA SER A 390 -40.61 -43.04 12.42
C SER A 390 -39.13 -43.36 12.14
N ARG A 391 -38.44 -43.53 13.27
CA ARG A 391 -37.04 -43.88 13.54
C ARG A 391 -36.59 -45.22 12.94
N LYS A 392 -35.26 -45.37 12.75
CA LYS A 392 -34.36 -46.48 13.22
C LYS A 392 -33.15 -46.60 12.26
N THR A 393 -31.95 -46.24 12.71
CA THR A 393 -30.84 -47.14 13.16
C THR A 393 -30.40 -48.18 12.13
N CYS A 394 -29.15 -48.06 11.65
CA CYS A 394 -28.05 -49.05 11.74
C CYS A 394 -27.01 -48.87 10.62
N LEU A 395 -25.74 -48.78 11.02
CA LEU A 395 -24.51 -49.11 10.27
C LEU A 395 -24.49 -50.61 9.88
N PRO A 396 -23.43 -51.20 9.27
CA PRO A 396 -22.28 -50.70 8.48
C PRO A 396 -22.29 -51.36 7.06
N THR A 397 -21.32 -51.32 6.14
CA THR A 397 -20.09 -52.17 6.09
C THR A 397 -19.36 -52.02 4.73
N THR A 398 -18.02 -51.97 4.79
CA THR A 398 -16.98 -52.55 3.88
C THR A 398 -16.84 -52.26 2.36
N ARG A 399 -15.64 -51.71 2.05
CA ARG A 399 -14.55 -52.13 1.11
C ARG A 399 -14.82 -52.33 -0.40
N PHE A 400 -13.96 -51.70 -1.23
CA PHE A 400 -13.03 -52.26 -2.26
C PHE A 400 -12.36 -51.04 -2.99
N SER A 401 -11.04 -50.80 -2.84
CA SER A 401 -9.86 -51.27 -3.60
C SER A 401 -9.40 -50.39 -4.78
N LEU A 402 -8.21 -49.81 -4.61
CA LEU A 402 -7.09 -49.53 -5.54
C LEU A 402 -7.33 -49.41 -7.06
N SER A 403 -6.88 -48.29 -7.64
CA SER A 403 -5.81 -48.28 -8.67
C SER A 403 -5.12 -46.90 -8.76
N VAL A 404 -3.87 -46.90 -9.24
CA VAL A 404 -2.82 -45.89 -9.05
C VAL A 404 -2.56 -45.08 -10.34
N SER A 405 -1.93 -43.90 -10.16
CA SER A 405 -1.20 -43.06 -11.14
C SER A 405 -2.06 -42.00 -11.87
N THR A 406 -1.65 -40.75 -12.09
CA THR A 406 -0.36 -40.07 -11.95
C THR A 406 -0.60 -38.54 -11.82
N THR A 407 0.35 -37.82 -11.20
CA THR A 407 0.51 -36.34 -11.22
C THR A 407 -0.69 -35.50 -10.79
N ARG A 408 -0.76 -35.16 -9.50
CA ARG A 408 -1.58 -34.05 -8.99
C ARG A 408 -0.69 -33.06 -8.25
N THR A 409 -0.64 -31.83 -8.77
CA THR A 409 -0.41 -30.62 -7.98
C THR A 409 -1.31 -30.70 -6.76
N SER A 410 -0.74 -30.74 -5.56
CA SER A 410 -1.48 -30.84 -4.30
C SER A 410 -2.22 -29.53 -4.03
N ARG A 411 -3.41 -29.42 -4.64
CA ARG A 411 -4.39 -28.37 -4.40
C ARG A 411 -5.16 -28.72 -3.13
N MET A 412 -4.63 -28.36 -1.97
CA MET A 412 -5.39 -28.45 -0.73
C MET A 412 -6.28 -27.20 -0.60
N GLN A 413 -7.57 -27.37 -0.88
CA GLN A 413 -8.61 -26.44 -0.47
C GLN A 413 -8.92 -26.70 1.01
N PHE A 414 -8.83 -25.67 1.84
CA PHE A 414 -9.34 -25.73 3.20
C PHE A 414 -10.38 -24.62 3.36
N GLU A 415 -11.64 -25.04 3.43
CA GLU A 415 -12.75 -24.19 3.85
C GLU A 415 -12.65 -23.96 5.36
N SER A 416 -12.71 -22.70 5.78
CA SER A 416 -12.96 -22.39 7.19
C SER A 416 -14.47 -22.44 7.39
N GLU A 417 -14.97 -23.53 7.95
CA GLU A 417 -16.33 -23.56 8.46
C GLU A 417 -16.45 -22.57 9.62
N SER A 418 -17.26 -21.54 9.40
CA SER A 418 -17.75 -20.66 10.44
C SER A 418 -18.84 -21.41 11.21
N SER A 419 -18.54 -21.74 12.48
CA SER A 419 -19.55 -21.97 13.51
C SER A 419 -19.70 -20.74 14.37
#